data_AF-A0AAD9IWT0-F1
#
_entry.id   AF-A0AAD9IWT0-F1
#
_cell.length_a   1.000
_cell.length_b   1.000
_cell.length_c   1.000
_cell.angle_alpha   90.00
_cell.angle_beta   90.00
_cell.angle_gamma   90.00
#
_symmetry.space_group_name_H-M   'P 1'
#
loop_
_entity.id
_entity.type
_entity.pdbx_description
1 polymer ?
#
loop_
_entity_poly.entity_id
_entity_poly.type
_entity_poly.pdbx_seq_one_letter_code
_entity_poly.pdbx_strand_id
1 'polypeptide(L)'
;AYVWRNIKKEVSPLIEYCSECRKTTKLKTQAPEFQNIKKTRPLQKVGIDLVGKFNPIRDAYTMIRPDEKKRQLIAEKAREEELMYQRHREAKRISHVSYIGSVGGGQISQTEARQALQHNQNKKKLETWAEQNEKAEKEREARLREEQRRVFFAPSSPGSRCAYFMISGNCVTDHSPDGAISSGSDVQESLTTLITMFPSYQPEILCRILDQCDGDLEKAISLLSG
;
A
#
# COMPACT_ATOMS: atom_id res chain seq x y z
N ALA A 1 -26.05 -59.53 8.93
CA ALA A 1 -25.75 -58.09 8.87
C ALA A 1 -26.26 -57.44 10.14
N TYR A 2 -25.41 -56.74 10.89
CA TYR A 2 -25.85 -56.02 12.09
C TYR A 2 -26.23 -54.59 11.68
N VAL A 3 -27.46 -54.18 11.98
CA VAL A 3 -27.96 -52.83 11.75
C VAL A 3 -28.63 -52.37 13.04
N TRP A 4 -28.15 -51.27 13.63
CA TRP A 4 -28.79 -50.64 14.78
C TRP A 4 -28.81 -49.12 14.66
N ARG A 5 -29.69 -48.50 15.44
CA ARG A 5 -29.82 -47.03 15.47
C ARG A 5 -28.51 -46.43 15.97
N ASN A 6 -28.04 -45.38 15.29
CA ASN A 6 -26.83 -44.61 15.65
C ASN A 6 -25.47 -45.29 15.44
N ILE A 7 -25.38 -46.40 14.70
CA ILE A 7 -24.09 -47.05 14.37
C ILE A 7 -23.00 -46.06 13.89
N LYS A 8 -23.36 -45.04 13.10
CA LYS A 8 -22.42 -44.02 12.64
C LYS A 8 -21.83 -43.19 13.77
N LYS A 9 -22.61 -42.85 14.80
CA LYS A 9 -22.14 -42.04 15.94
C LYS A 9 -21.16 -42.82 16.81
N GLU A 10 -21.36 -44.12 16.96
CA GLU A 10 -20.50 -44.99 17.77
C GLU A 10 -19.21 -45.37 17.03
N VAL A 11 -19.28 -45.57 15.71
CA VAL A 11 -18.13 -45.98 14.90
C VAL A 11 -17.24 -44.80 14.48
N SER A 12 -17.79 -43.59 14.30
CA SER A 12 -17.00 -42.39 13.93
C SER A 12 -15.81 -42.12 14.85
N PRO A 13 -15.95 -42.06 16.19
CA PRO A 13 -14.81 -41.82 17.08
C PRO A 13 -13.78 -42.95 17.00
N LEU A 14 -14.22 -44.22 16.85
CA LEU A 14 -13.31 -45.36 16.72
C LEU A 14 -12.41 -45.24 15.47
N ILE A 15 -12.93 -44.67 14.38
CA ILE A 15 -12.16 -44.39 13.17
C ILE A 15 -11.18 -43.23 13.41
N GLU A 16 -11.59 -42.17 14.12
CA GLU A 16 -10.73 -41.02 14.44
C GLU A 16 -9.53 -41.40 15.34
N TYR A 17 -9.72 -42.32 16.29
CA TYR A 17 -8.66 -42.80 17.17
C TYR A 17 -7.77 -43.89 16.56
N CYS A 18 -8.11 -44.43 15.39
CA CYS A 18 -7.31 -45.47 14.75
C CYS A 18 -6.04 -44.89 14.09
N SER A 19 -4.88 -45.26 14.63
CA SER A 19 -3.57 -44.76 14.19
C SER A 19 -3.20 -45.17 12.76
N GLU A 20 -3.67 -46.33 12.29
CA GLU A 20 -3.46 -46.80 10.91
C GLU A 20 -4.37 -46.09 9.91
N CYS A 21 -5.63 -45.86 10.27
CA CYS A 21 -6.58 -45.12 9.44
C CYS A 21 -6.11 -43.66 9.24
N ARG A 22 -5.56 -43.02 10.28
CA ARG A 22 -5.09 -41.63 10.22
C ARG A 22 -3.88 -41.42 9.30
N LYS A 23 -3.03 -42.44 9.12
CA LYS A 23 -1.86 -42.39 8.21
C LYS A 23 -2.23 -42.59 6.74
N THR A 24 -3.28 -43.37 6.48
CA THR A 24 -3.68 -43.79 5.13
C THR A 24 -4.80 -42.93 4.55
N THR A 25 -5.57 -42.23 5.39
CA THR A 25 -6.54 -41.24 4.92
C THR A 25 -5.80 -40.03 4.38
N LYS A 26 -5.75 -39.94 3.04
CA LYS A 26 -5.46 -38.68 2.36
C LYS A 26 -6.54 -37.68 2.80
N LEU A 27 -6.20 -36.77 3.71
CA LEU A 27 -7.06 -35.67 4.11
C LEU A 27 -7.50 -34.95 2.84
N LYS A 28 -8.77 -35.11 2.45
CA LYS A 28 -9.40 -34.35 1.37
C LYS A 28 -9.67 -32.91 1.78
N THR A 29 -9.24 -32.50 2.96
CA THR A 29 -9.27 -31.12 3.41
C THR A 29 -8.36 -30.31 2.50
N GLN A 30 -8.95 -29.74 1.45
CA GLN A 30 -8.28 -28.73 0.65
C GLN A 30 -7.88 -27.62 1.63
N ALA A 31 -6.58 -27.41 1.80
CA ALA A 31 -6.11 -26.26 2.54
C ALA A 31 -6.69 -25.00 1.86
N PRO A 32 -7.25 -24.05 2.62
CA PRO A 32 -7.75 -22.83 2.02
C PRO A 32 -6.62 -22.15 1.25
N GLU A 33 -6.82 -21.91 -0.04
CA GLU A 33 -5.85 -21.18 -0.85
C GLU A 33 -5.69 -19.77 -0.29
N PHE A 34 -4.50 -19.44 0.17
CA PHE A 34 -4.18 -18.07 0.58
C PHE A 34 -4.25 -17.16 -0.64
N GLN A 35 -5.15 -16.19 -0.62
CA GLN A 35 -5.23 -15.17 -1.65
C GLN A 35 -3.96 -14.30 -1.62
N ASN A 36 -3.33 -14.14 -2.78
CA ASN A 36 -2.16 -13.28 -2.92
C ASN A 36 -2.50 -11.84 -2.52
N ILE A 37 -1.78 -11.32 -1.52
CA ILE A 37 -1.92 -9.95 -1.03
C ILE A 37 -1.64 -8.98 -2.17
N LYS A 38 -2.65 -8.21 -2.59
CA LYS A 38 -2.50 -7.16 -3.61
C LYS A 38 -1.54 -6.10 -3.08
N LYS A 39 -0.45 -5.87 -3.82
CA LYS A 39 0.60 -4.91 -3.44
C LYS A 39 0.09 -3.48 -3.67
N THR A 40 0.18 -2.63 -2.66
CA THR A 40 -0.24 -1.22 -2.71
C THR A 40 0.84 -0.28 -3.22
N ARG A 41 2.10 -0.73 -3.32
CA ARG A 41 3.23 0.07 -3.80
C ARG A 41 4.09 -0.71 -4.81
N PRO A 42 4.51 -0.08 -5.93
CA PRO A 42 5.47 -0.71 -6.84
C PRO A 42 6.79 -0.99 -6.10
N LEU A 43 7.41 -2.15 -6.38
CA LEU A 43 8.72 -2.61 -5.88
C LEU A 43 8.83 -3.07 -4.40
N GLN A 44 7.72 -3.15 -3.64
CA GLN A 44 7.80 -3.49 -2.20
C GLN A 44 8.24 -4.93 -1.91
N LYS A 45 7.99 -5.89 -2.81
CA LYS A 45 8.51 -7.26 -2.76
C LYS A 45 8.73 -7.79 -4.17
N VAL A 46 9.97 -8.10 -4.51
CA VAL A 46 10.34 -8.83 -5.73
C VAL A 46 10.69 -10.25 -5.30
N GLY A 47 9.87 -11.23 -5.67
CA GLY A 47 10.23 -12.63 -5.54
C GLY A 47 11.14 -12.98 -6.71
N ILE A 48 12.40 -13.31 -6.43
CA ILE A 48 13.34 -13.79 -7.44
C ILE A 48 13.43 -15.30 -7.24
N ASP A 49 12.61 -16.05 -7.96
CA ASP A 49 12.72 -17.50 -8.01
C ASP A 49 13.61 -17.92 -9.17
N LEU A 50 14.58 -18.80 -8.88
CA LEU A 50 15.39 -19.45 -9.89
C LEU A 50 14.56 -20.59 -10.49
N VAL A 51 14.01 -20.37 -11.68
CA VAL A 51 13.21 -21.37 -12.38
C VAL A 51 14.12 -22.47 -12.94
N GLY A 52 14.20 -23.58 -12.21
CA GLY A 52 14.62 -24.90 -12.71
C GLY A 52 16.10 -25.06 -13.10
N LYS A 53 16.45 -26.30 -13.44
CA LYS A 53 17.75 -26.64 -14.04
C LYS A 53 17.80 -26.01 -15.42
N PHE A 54 18.51 -24.90 -15.56
CA PHE A 54 18.87 -24.36 -16.86
C PHE A 54 19.66 -25.42 -17.61
N ASN A 55 19.07 -26.02 -18.65
CA ASN A 55 19.86 -26.73 -19.64
C ASN A 55 20.80 -25.68 -20.23
N PRO A 56 22.13 -25.81 -20.06
CA PRO A 56 23.04 -24.89 -20.70
C PRO A 56 22.88 -25.10 -22.21
N ILE A 57 22.17 -24.20 -22.87
CA ILE A 57 22.18 -24.14 -24.33
C ILE A 57 23.59 -23.70 -24.67
N ARG A 58 24.48 -24.67 -24.93
CA ARG A 58 25.91 -24.46 -25.11
C ARG A 58 26.28 -23.56 -26.29
N ASP A 59 25.32 -23.13 -27.10
CA ASP A 59 25.56 -22.29 -28.29
C ASP A 59 24.55 -21.14 -28.51
N ALA A 60 23.69 -20.79 -27.53
CA ALA A 60 22.78 -19.65 -27.68
C ALA A 60 23.32 -18.38 -27.04
N TYR A 61 24.41 -17.85 -27.60
CA TYR A 61 24.57 -16.40 -27.59
C TYR A 61 23.46 -15.84 -28.46
N THR A 62 22.27 -15.57 -27.89
CA THR A 62 21.41 -14.56 -28.49
C THR A 62 22.13 -13.24 -28.31
N MET A 63 23.09 -12.96 -29.20
CA MET A 63 23.44 -11.59 -29.56
C MET A 63 22.12 -10.98 -30.04
N ILE A 64 21.36 -10.42 -29.12
CA ILE A 64 20.34 -9.42 -29.45
C ILE A 64 21.15 -8.33 -30.13
N ARG A 65 21.19 -8.35 -31.47
CA ARG A 65 21.89 -7.34 -32.26
C ARG A 65 21.27 -6.02 -31.82
N PRO A 66 22.03 -5.08 -31.22
CA PRO A 66 21.44 -3.85 -30.74
C PRO A 66 20.80 -3.16 -31.94
N ASP A 67 19.50 -2.85 -31.85
CA ASP A 67 18.77 -2.21 -32.94
C ASP A 67 19.51 -0.93 -33.35
N GLU A 68 20.07 -0.93 -34.57
CA GLU A 68 20.91 0.17 -35.04
C GLU A 68 20.16 1.51 -35.01
N LYS A 69 18.86 1.47 -35.29
CA LYS A 69 17.96 2.62 -35.17
C LYS A 69 17.88 3.17 -33.74
N LYS A 70 17.83 2.30 -32.72
CA LYS A 70 17.80 2.75 -31.32
C LYS A 70 19.13 3.39 -30.92
N ARG A 71 20.27 2.85 -31.40
CA ARG A 71 21.59 3.47 -31.17
C ARG A 71 21.69 4.85 -31.78
N GLN A 72 21.22 5.02 -33.02
CA GLN A 72 21.20 6.32 -33.67
C GLN A 72 20.34 7.34 -32.94
N LEU A 73 19.13 6.95 -32.49
CA LEU A 73 18.25 7.81 -31.70
C LEU A 73 18.87 8.22 -30.36
N ILE A 74 19.52 7.28 -29.66
CA ILE A 74 20.21 7.58 -28.40
C ILE A 74 21.38 8.54 -28.66
N ALA A 75 22.15 8.32 -29.72
CA ALA A 75 23.27 9.18 -30.09
C ALA A 75 22.83 10.58 -30.53
N GLU A 76 21.71 10.71 -31.23
CA GLU A 76 21.12 12.01 -31.58
C GLU A 76 20.63 12.75 -30.34
N LYS A 77 19.86 12.07 -29.47
CA LYS A 77 19.40 12.64 -28.22
C LYS A 77 20.55 13.11 -27.31
N ALA A 78 21.63 12.33 -27.23
CA ALA A 78 22.81 12.72 -26.47
C ALA A 78 23.47 14.00 -27.04
N ARG A 79 23.53 14.15 -28.36
CA ARG A 79 24.05 15.38 -29.02
C ARG A 79 23.16 16.59 -28.75
N GLU A 80 21.84 16.41 -28.79
CA GLU A 80 20.89 17.48 -28.45
C GLU A 80 21.04 17.93 -27.00
N GLU A 81 21.15 16.98 -26.06
CA GLU A 81 21.35 17.25 -24.64
C GLU A 81 22.68 18.00 -24.40
N GLU A 82 23.76 17.61 -25.08
CA GLU A 82 25.05 18.29 -24.99
C GLU A 82 24.97 19.74 -25.50
N LEU A 83 24.33 19.96 -26.65
CA LEU A 83 24.17 21.30 -27.24
C LEU A 83 23.33 22.22 -26.35
N MET A 84 22.25 21.68 -25.76
CA MET A 84 21.42 22.40 -24.79
C MET A 84 22.21 22.75 -23.52
N TYR A 85 23.04 21.83 -23.04
CA TYR A 85 23.91 22.08 -21.90
C TYR A 85 24.95 23.18 -22.19
N GLN A 86 25.57 23.17 -23.38
CA GLN A 86 26.52 24.20 -23.79
C GLN A 86 25.86 25.58 -23.87
N ARG A 87 24.70 25.69 -24.54
CA ARG A 87 23.92 26.95 -24.59
C ARG A 87 23.56 27.45 -23.20
N HIS A 88 23.13 26.56 -22.32
CA HIS A 88 22.81 26.92 -20.94
C HIS A 88 24.05 27.40 -20.16
N ARG A 89 25.20 26.76 -20.36
CA ARG A 89 26.47 27.16 -19.76
C ARG A 89 26.93 28.53 -20.26
N GLU A 90 26.81 28.80 -21.55
CA GLU A 90 27.11 30.11 -22.15
C GLU A 90 26.15 31.19 -21.68
N ALA A 91 24.84 30.92 -21.67
CA ALA A 91 23.82 31.85 -21.17
C ALA A 91 24.01 32.20 -19.68
N LYS A 92 24.54 31.26 -18.89
CA LYS A 92 24.86 31.47 -17.46
C LYS A 92 26.29 31.91 -17.20
N ARG A 93 27.11 32.08 -18.24
CA ARG A 93 28.46 32.60 -18.09
C ARG A 93 28.36 34.07 -17.68
N ILE A 94 28.81 34.37 -16.47
CA ILE A 94 28.87 35.74 -15.97
C ILE A 94 29.91 36.49 -16.81
N SER A 95 29.47 37.27 -17.79
CA SER A 95 30.33 37.96 -18.75
C SER A 95 31.08 39.14 -18.14
N HIS A 96 30.41 39.89 -17.25
CA HIS A 96 30.97 41.08 -16.62
C HIS A 96 30.37 41.26 -15.23
N VAL A 97 31.22 41.38 -14.21
CA VAL A 97 30.83 41.78 -12.86
C VAL A 97 31.29 43.22 -12.67
N SER A 98 30.43 44.19 -12.99
CA SER A 98 30.72 45.58 -12.65
C SER A 98 30.53 45.76 -11.14
N TYR A 99 31.62 45.93 -10.42
CA TYR A 99 31.56 46.34 -9.02
C TYR A 99 31.16 47.81 -8.97
N ILE A 100 29.88 48.08 -8.71
CA ILE A 100 29.41 49.43 -8.38
C ILE A 100 29.63 49.56 -6.88
N GLY A 101 30.83 50.01 -6.50
CA GLY A 101 31.11 50.37 -5.12
C GLY A 101 30.25 51.55 -4.73
N SER A 102 29.32 51.34 -3.79
CA SER A 102 28.62 52.44 -3.14
C SER A 102 29.67 53.33 -2.47
N VAL A 103 29.80 54.57 -2.93
CA VAL A 103 30.67 55.58 -2.32
C VAL A 103 30.21 55.82 -0.87
N GLY A 104 30.79 55.09 0.09
CA GLY A 104 30.49 55.18 1.52
C GLY A 104 30.13 53.88 2.23
N GLY A 105 29.94 52.76 1.52
CA GLY A 105 29.80 51.43 2.12
C GLY A 105 31.15 50.73 2.20
N GLY A 106 31.44 50.02 3.29
CA GLY A 106 32.72 49.31 3.49
C GLY A 106 33.16 48.50 2.28
N GLN A 107 34.47 48.37 2.07
CA GLN A 107 35.04 47.65 0.92
C GLN A 107 34.66 46.16 0.97
N ILE A 108 33.57 45.80 0.31
CA ILE A 108 33.18 44.41 0.11
C ILE A 108 34.11 43.83 -0.96
N SER A 109 34.77 42.72 -0.65
CA SER A 109 35.68 42.06 -1.60
C SER A 109 34.92 41.58 -2.83
N GLN A 110 35.55 41.60 -4.02
CA GLN A 110 34.93 41.09 -5.25
C GLN A 110 34.46 39.63 -5.10
N THR A 111 35.19 38.85 -4.31
CA THR A 111 34.86 37.46 -3.93
C THR A 111 33.56 37.37 -3.15
N GLU A 112 33.35 38.24 -2.17
CA GLU A 112 32.13 38.28 -1.36
C GLU A 112 30.92 38.72 -2.19
N ALA A 113 31.08 39.68 -3.10
CA ALA A 113 30.02 40.08 -4.03
C ALA A 113 29.58 38.92 -4.95
N ARG A 114 30.53 38.08 -5.42
CA ARG A 114 30.21 36.88 -6.20
C ARG A 114 29.48 35.82 -5.37
N GLN A 115 29.91 35.60 -4.13
CA GLN A 115 29.24 34.66 -3.22
C GLN A 115 27.81 35.11 -2.90
N ALA A 116 27.59 36.41 -2.64
CA ALA A 116 26.26 36.96 -2.42
C ALA A 116 25.35 36.80 -3.64
N LEU A 117 25.87 37.03 -4.85
CA LEU A 117 25.13 36.81 -6.09
C LEU A 117 24.74 35.33 -6.26
N GLN A 118 25.69 34.42 -6.02
CA GLN A 118 25.45 32.97 -6.11
C GLN A 118 24.42 32.51 -5.06
N HIS A 119 24.51 33.03 -3.84
CA HIS A 119 23.54 32.76 -2.78
C HIS A 119 22.14 33.24 -3.16
N ASN A 120 22.00 34.46 -3.70
CA ASN A 120 20.73 34.98 -4.18
C ASN A 120 20.14 34.17 -5.34
N GLN A 121 20.98 33.70 -6.26
CA GLN A 121 20.53 32.80 -7.35
C GLN A 121 20.06 31.45 -6.82
N ASN A 122 20.77 30.87 -5.85
CA ASN A 122 20.38 29.60 -5.24
C ASN A 122 19.09 29.74 -4.43
N LYS A 123 18.92 30.84 -3.69
CA LYS A 123 17.70 31.15 -2.95
C LYS A 123 16.49 31.23 -3.89
N LYS A 124 16.60 31.98 -4.99
CA LYS A 124 15.54 32.07 -6.01
C LYS A 124 15.17 30.71 -6.60
N LYS A 125 16.17 29.85 -6.89
CA LYS A 125 15.90 28.49 -7.38
C LYS A 125 15.15 27.65 -6.36
N LEU A 126 15.54 27.73 -5.09
CA LEU A 126 14.88 26.99 -4.02
C LEU A 126 13.43 27.44 -3.85
N GLU A 127 13.18 28.75 -3.89
CA GLU A 127 11.82 29.33 -3.85
C GLU A 127 10.98 28.84 -5.04
N THR A 128 11.48 28.90 -6.27
CA THR A 128 10.75 28.41 -7.45
C THR A 128 10.49 26.90 -7.40
N TRP A 129 11.41 26.11 -6.85
CA TRP A 129 11.24 24.67 -6.70
C TRP A 129 10.20 24.33 -5.63
N ALA A 130 10.21 25.06 -4.51
CA ALA A 130 9.21 24.93 -3.46
C ALA A 130 7.80 25.25 -4.00
N GLU A 131 7.65 26.36 -4.74
CA GLU A 131 6.37 26.75 -5.34
C GLU A 131 5.86 25.72 -6.37
N GLN A 132 6.75 25.18 -7.21
CA GLN A 132 6.38 24.11 -8.16
C GLN A 132 5.95 22.82 -7.46
N ASN A 133 6.65 22.43 -6.39
CA ASN A 133 6.28 21.25 -5.61
C ASN A 133 4.95 21.43 -4.91
N GLU A 134 4.71 22.58 -4.28
CA GLU A 134 3.44 22.90 -3.63
C GLU A 134 2.29 22.84 -4.64
N LYS A 135 2.48 23.39 -5.84
CA LYS A 135 1.49 23.33 -6.92
C LYS A 135 1.24 21.89 -7.39
N ALA A 136 2.29 21.09 -7.54
CA ALA A 136 2.17 19.69 -7.95
C ALA A 136 1.52 18.81 -6.86
N GLU A 137 1.70 19.14 -5.59
CA GLU A 137 1.04 18.48 -4.46
C GLU A 137 -0.44 18.85 -4.41
N LYS A 138 -0.77 20.14 -4.52
CA LYS A 138 -2.16 20.61 -4.63
C LYS A 138 -2.90 19.98 -5.81
N GLU A 139 -2.24 19.82 -6.97
CA GLU A 139 -2.84 19.14 -8.12
C GLU A 139 -3.07 17.63 -7.84
N ARG A 140 -2.11 16.96 -7.18
CA ARG A 140 -2.27 15.55 -6.78
C ARG A 140 -3.42 15.37 -5.80
N GLU A 141 -3.53 16.25 -4.81
CA GLU A 141 -4.63 16.23 -3.84
C GLU A 141 -5.99 16.49 -4.52
N ALA A 142 -6.05 17.47 -5.43
CA ALA A 142 -7.25 17.76 -6.21
C ALA A 142 -7.71 16.55 -7.05
N ARG A 143 -6.77 15.86 -7.71
CA ARG A 143 -7.06 14.63 -8.48
C ARG A 143 -7.59 13.51 -7.59
N LEU A 144 -6.98 13.28 -6.43
CA LEU A 144 -7.46 12.27 -5.48
C LEU A 144 -8.86 12.60 -4.95
N ARG A 145 -9.13 13.88 -4.68
CA ARG A 145 -10.44 14.33 -4.23
C ARG A 145 -11.52 14.18 -5.32
N GLU A 146 -11.16 14.45 -6.57
CA GLU A 146 -12.05 14.22 -7.72
C GLU A 146 -12.32 12.73 -7.94
N GLU A 147 -11.30 11.88 -7.80
CA GLU A 147 -11.44 10.43 -7.90
C GLU A 147 -12.33 9.87 -6.78
N GLN A 148 -12.15 10.31 -5.54
CA GLN A 148 -13.04 9.95 -4.43
C GLN A 148 -14.50 10.39 -4.69
N ARG A 149 -14.71 11.59 -5.23
CA ARG A 149 -16.05 12.04 -5.64
C ARG A 149 -16.64 11.17 -6.75
N ARG A 150 -15.83 10.77 -7.73
CA ARG A 150 -16.27 9.88 -8.82
C ARG A 150 -16.67 8.49 -8.32
N VAL A 151 -15.95 7.94 -7.34
CA VAL A 151 -16.32 6.63 -6.74
C VAL A 151 -17.64 6.72 -5.98
N PHE A 152 -17.86 7.81 -5.24
CA PHE A 152 -19.08 7.99 -4.44
C PHE A 152 -20.34 8.26 -5.30
N PHE A 153 -20.19 9.00 -6.40
CA PHE A 153 -21.29 9.35 -7.31
C PHE A 153 -21.30 8.54 -8.60
N ALA A 154 -20.55 7.44 -8.70
CA ALA A 154 -20.63 6.57 -9.86
C ALA A 154 -22.09 6.12 -9.99
N PRO A 155 -22.83 6.57 -11.03
CA PRO A 155 -24.20 6.13 -11.22
C PRO A 155 -24.12 4.61 -11.37
N SER A 156 -24.76 3.90 -10.46
CA SER A 156 -24.94 2.47 -10.55
C SER A 156 -25.38 2.17 -11.98
N SER A 157 -24.49 1.51 -12.72
CA SER A 157 -24.66 1.24 -14.14
C SER A 157 -26.12 0.81 -14.39
N PRO A 158 -26.91 1.55 -15.19
CA PRO A 158 -28.32 1.27 -15.43
C PRO A 158 -28.56 -0.02 -16.24
N GLY A 159 -27.57 -0.91 -16.30
CA GLY A 159 -27.64 -2.23 -16.93
C GLY A 159 -27.24 -3.40 -16.03
N SER A 160 -26.80 -3.19 -14.77
CA SER A 160 -26.59 -4.31 -13.85
C SER A 160 -27.94 -4.71 -13.25
N ARG A 161 -28.72 -5.45 -14.04
CA ARG A 161 -29.79 -6.32 -13.55
C ARG A 161 -29.15 -7.31 -12.58
N CYS A 162 -29.09 -6.94 -11.31
CA CYS A 162 -28.89 -7.87 -10.21
C CYS A 162 -30.18 -8.70 -10.09
N ALA A 163 -30.29 -9.66 -10.99
CA ALA A 163 -31.26 -10.72 -10.91
C ALA A 163 -30.83 -11.65 -9.77
N TYR A 164 -31.73 -11.85 -8.82
CA TYR A 164 -31.94 -13.11 -8.12
C TYR A 164 -30.70 -13.79 -7.52
N PHE A 165 -30.49 -13.54 -6.24
CA PHE A 165 -30.40 -14.69 -5.34
C PHE A 165 -31.36 -14.49 -4.18
N MET A 166 -32.56 -15.04 -4.38
CA MET A 166 -33.42 -15.45 -3.27
C MET A 166 -32.70 -16.58 -2.52
N ILE A 167 -32.22 -16.31 -1.31
CA ILE A 167 -32.25 -17.34 -0.26
C ILE A 167 -33.33 -16.91 0.72
N SER A 168 -34.45 -17.59 0.56
CA SER A 168 -35.58 -17.66 1.48
C SER A 168 -35.23 -18.52 2.70
N GLY A 169 -35.80 -18.15 3.85
CA GLY A 169 -35.89 -18.95 5.09
C GLY A 169 -34.78 -18.60 6.09
N ASN A 170 -35.03 -18.16 7.32
CA ASN A 170 -36.15 -18.15 8.28
C ASN A 170 -35.73 -17.09 9.33
N CYS A 171 -36.51 -16.43 10.17
CA CYS A 171 -37.84 -16.67 10.72
C CYS A 171 -38.26 -15.33 11.37
N VAL A 172 -39.54 -15.02 11.24
CA VAL A 172 -40.22 -13.95 11.95
C VAL A 172 -40.24 -14.30 13.43
N THR A 173 -39.54 -13.53 14.26
CA THR A 173 -39.90 -13.32 15.67
C THR A 173 -40.40 -11.89 15.77
N ASP A 174 -41.73 -11.76 15.92
CA ASP A 174 -42.39 -10.57 16.42
C ASP A 174 -41.74 -10.16 17.75
N HIS A 175 -40.95 -9.08 17.71
CA HIS A 175 -40.56 -8.34 18.90
C HIS A 175 -40.87 -6.86 18.67
N SER A 176 -41.91 -6.43 19.38
CA SER A 176 -42.11 -5.15 20.06
C SER A 176 -41.25 -3.95 19.59
N PRO A 177 -41.87 -2.83 19.18
CA PRO A 177 -41.16 -1.61 18.85
C PRO A 177 -40.86 -0.81 20.14
N ASP A 178 -39.94 -1.30 20.96
CA ASP A 178 -39.31 -0.53 22.05
C ASP A 178 -37.98 -1.20 22.39
N GLY A 179 -36.95 -0.85 21.63
CA GLY A 179 -35.61 -1.42 21.77
C GLY A 179 -34.59 -0.53 21.09
N ALA A 180 -34.24 0.56 21.77
CA ALA A 180 -33.15 1.44 21.38
C ALA A 180 -31.87 0.62 21.22
N ILE A 181 -31.37 0.55 19.98
CA ILE A 181 -30.11 -0.11 19.63
C ILE A 181 -28.97 0.79 20.12
N SER A 182 -28.71 0.75 21.42
CA SER A 182 -27.56 1.36 22.10
C SER A 182 -26.44 0.31 22.18
N SER A 183 -25.88 -0.08 21.04
CA SER A 183 -24.88 -1.16 20.97
C SER A 183 -23.51 -0.70 20.46
N GLY A 184 -23.36 0.61 20.19
CA GLY A 184 -22.11 1.19 19.69
C GLY A 184 -21.21 1.80 20.77
N SER A 185 -21.76 2.24 21.91
CA SER A 185 -20.98 2.93 22.96
C SER A 185 -20.12 1.97 23.78
N ASP A 186 -20.65 0.79 24.12
CA ASP A 186 -20.03 -0.09 25.11
C ASP A 186 -18.70 -0.69 24.63
N VAL A 187 -18.57 -0.94 23.32
CA VAL A 187 -17.33 -1.43 22.71
C VAL A 187 -16.23 -0.37 22.75
N GLN A 188 -16.59 0.91 22.58
CA GLN A 188 -15.64 2.01 22.57
C GLN A 188 -15.13 2.33 23.99
N GLU A 189 -15.99 2.22 25.00
CA GLU A 189 -15.59 2.34 26.41
C GLU A 189 -14.69 1.19 26.85
N SER A 190 -15.02 -0.04 26.43
CA SER A 190 -14.20 -1.23 26.70
C SER A 190 -12.81 -1.13 26.05
N LEU A 191 -12.72 -0.64 24.81
CA LEU A 191 -11.44 -0.41 24.13
C LEU A 191 -10.60 0.66 24.82
N THR A 192 -11.22 1.76 25.24
CA THR A 192 -10.53 2.85 25.96
C THR A 192 -9.97 2.35 27.30
N THR A 193 -10.71 1.47 27.98
CA THR A 193 -10.29 0.85 29.23
C THR A 193 -9.08 -0.06 29.02
N LEU A 194 -9.07 -0.90 27.98
CA LEU A 194 -7.92 -1.75 27.65
C LEU A 194 -6.67 -0.94 27.26
N ILE A 195 -6.82 0.14 26.51
CA ILE A 195 -5.69 1.02 26.14
C ILE A 195 -5.05 1.63 27.40
N THR A 196 -5.87 1.95 28.40
CA THR A 196 -5.41 2.51 29.67
C THR A 196 -4.68 1.46 30.52
N MET A 197 -5.15 0.21 30.53
CA MET A 197 -4.54 -0.88 31.30
C MET A 197 -3.28 -1.46 30.64
N PHE A 198 -3.21 -1.46 29.30
CA PHE A 198 -2.13 -2.10 28.53
C PHE A 198 -1.51 -1.15 27.48
N PRO A 199 -0.82 -0.07 27.90
CA PRO A 199 -0.33 0.96 26.98
C PRO A 199 0.80 0.50 26.04
N SER A 200 1.40 -0.67 26.31
CA SER A 200 2.41 -1.29 25.45
C SER A 200 1.83 -1.96 24.20
N TYR A 201 0.53 -2.24 24.18
CA TYR A 201 -0.15 -2.90 23.07
C TYR A 201 -0.71 -1.87 22.08
N GLN A 202 -0.66 -2.21 20.79
CA GLN A 202 -1.25 -1.36 19.75
C GLN A 202 -2.79 -1.40 19.81
N PRO A 203 -3.49 -0.27 19.65
CA PRO A 203 -4.95 -0.20 19.75
C PRO A 203 -5.68 -1.16 18.79
N GLU A 204 -5.11 -1.41 17.60
CA GLU A 204 -5.71 -2.31 16.61
C GLU A 204 -5.70 -3.77 17.07
N ILE A 205 -4.70 -4.17 17.85
CA ILE A 205 -4.61 -5.53 18.41
C ILE A 205 -5.64 -5.69 19.53
N LEU A 206 -5.78 -4.68 20.40
CA LEU A 206 -6.76 -4.67 21.48
C LEU A 206 -8.20 -4.70 20.94
N CYS A 207 -8.47 -3.96 19.84
CA CYS A 207 -9.76 -3.99 19.15
C CYS A 207 -10.08 -5.39 18.60
N ARG A 208 -9.11 -6.05 17.95
CA ARG A 208 -9.31 -7.43 17.46
C ARG A 208 -9.53 -8.45 18.58
N ILE A 209 -8.90 -8.27 19.74
CA ILE A 209 -9.10 -9.15 20.89
C ILE A 209 -10.50 -8.95 21.48
N LEU A 210 -11.00 -7.71 21.54
CA LEU A 210 -12.38 -7.43 21.91
C LEU A 210 -13.37 -8.04 20.93
N ASP A 211 -13.12 -7.92 19.62
CA ASP A 211 -13.96 -8.56 18.59
C ASP A 211 -13.98 -10.10 18.75
N GLN A 212 -12.85 -10.70 19.10
CA GLN A 212 -12.76 -12.16 19.36
C GLN A 212 -13.46 -12.58 20.66
N CYS A 213 -13.66 -11.65 21.60
CA CYS A 213 -14.34 -11.87 22.87
C CYS A 213 -15.80 -11.41 22.84
N ASP A 214 -16.37 -11.13 21.66
CA ASP A 214 -17.73 -10.61 21.49
C ASP A 214 -17.98 -9.30 22.28
N GLY A 215 -16.94 -8.47 22.45
CA GLY A 215 -17.01 -7.23 23.22
C GLY A 215 -16.91 -7.40 24.75
N ASP A 216 -16.70 -8.63 25.25
CA ASP A 216 -16.57 -8.93 26.67
C ASP A 216 -15.18 -8.53 27.20
N LEU A 217 -15.15 -7.44 27.98
CA LEU A 217 -13.92 -6.86 28.53
C LEU A 217 -13.18 -7.81 29.47
N GLU A 218 -13.87 -8.56 30.33
CA GLU A 218 -13.19 -9.42 31.32
C GLU A 218 -12.47 -10.59 30.66
N LYS A 219 -13.08 -11.18 29.63
CA LYS A 219 -12.42 -12.21 28.82
C LYS A 219 -11.19 -11.68 28.12
N ALA A 220 -11.27 -10.48 27.54
CA ALA A 220 -10.13 -9.83 26.90
C ALA A 220 -8.97 -9.57 27.88
N ILE A 221 -9.27 -9.12 29.11
CA ILE A 221 -8.27 -8.94 30.17
C ILE A 221 -7.64 -10.29 30.57
N SER A 222 -8.44 -11.34 30.73
CA SER A 222 -7.94 -12.68 31.08
C SER A 222 -7.03 -13.26 29.99
N LEU A 223 -7.28 -12.94 28.71
CA LEU A 223 -6.45 -13.33 27.57
C LEU A 223 -5.12 -12.57 27.52
N LEU A 224 -5.10 -11.31 27.94
CA LEU A 224 -3.90 -10.46 27.94
C LEU A 224 -3.02 -10.63 29.17
N SER A 225 -3.59 -11.12 30.28
CA SER A 225 -2.90 -11.29 31.57
C SER A 225 -2.36 -12.70 31.80
N GLY A 226 -2.74 -13.68 30.95
CA GLY A 226 -2.28 -15.06 30.99
C GLY A 226 -1.05 -15.29 30.11
#